data_AF-A0A2V5N1X3-F1
#
_entry.id   AF-A0A2V5N1X3-F1
#
_cell.length_a   1.000
_cell.length_b   1.000
_cell.length_c   1.000
_cell.angle_alpha   90.00
_cell.angle_beta   90.00
_cell.angle_gamma   90.00
#
_symmetry.space_group_name_H-M   'P 1'
#
loop_
_entity.id
_entity.type
_entity.pdbx_description
1 polymer ?
#
loop_
_entity_poly.entity_id
_entity_poly.type
_entity_poly.pdbx_seq_one_letter_code
_entity_poly.pdbx_strand_id
1 'polypeptide(L)'
;MLMGWLPKSRWWRFFVLAAIGGFLFVVALGVSAFFLFRSPKFQTWLFTMIMARQSRGPLEEPREPRLPMEAAAQLATNAAALRSAAELFATTNVWSAHLRFTSNQWAALGPKRVPPVPGFMRPDGTIILRNTNASRAGVAGVFGFELPWSKAILEFGNTTFTNVAVRFKGNGTFLGAVRSYKRPFKIDLNKHVKSHGLAGRTTLNFGNLSADLSLLSDTLAYEFFREAGVPAPRTAFARMLLTIDGKFAERLLGLYVFVENPDANWARERFGVDGMALFKPVTYELFKDLGGDWKAYSDIYDPKTKLTPKQQGRVIEFARLVTRASDAIFTAQVGEFLDLDEFARFLACEVMLANYDGILNTGQNYLIYLDPRADR
;
A
#
# COMPACT_ATOMS: atom_id res chain seq x y z
N MET A 1 -27.18 61.11 -3.12
CA MET A 1 -28.51 61.69 -2.81
C MET A 1 -29.61 60.68 -3.19
N LEU A 2 -29.75 59.56 -2.47
CA LEU A 2 -30.70 58.47 -2.79
C LEU A 2 -31.71 58.19 -1.66
N MET A 3 -31.64 58.90 -0.54
CA MET A 3 -32.45 58.64 0.66
C MET A 3 -33.67 59.56 0.84
N GLY A 4 -34.06 60.36 -0.15
CA GLY A 4 -35.11 61.39 0.00
C GLY A 4 -36.54 60.99 -0.38
N TRP A 5 -36.77 59.83 -1.02
CA TRP A 5 -38.02 59.59 -1.78
C TRP A 5 -38.94 58.48 -1.23
N LEU A 6 -38.60 57.83 -0.12
CA LEU A 6 -39.40 56.76 0.47
C LEU A 6 -39.55 56.96 1.99
N PRO A 7 -40.77 56.77 2.57
CA PRO A 7 -40.97 56.86 4.01
C PRO A 7 -40.03 55.89 4.76
N LYS A 8 -39.51 56.30 5.93
CA LYS A 8 -38.61 55.47 6.76
C LYS A 8 -39.12 54.03 6.98
N SER A 9 -40.45 53.87 7.11
CA SER A 9 -41.11 52.56 7.25
C SER A 9 -40.95 51.64 6.01
N ARG A 10 -40.88 52.19 4.80
CA ARG A 10 -40.63 51.44 3.57
C ARG A 10 -39.16 51.02 3.43
N TRP A 11 -38.23 51.90 3.80
CA TRP A 11 -36.81 51.56 3.88
C TRP A 11 -36.55 50.47 4.92
N TRP A 12 -37.15 50.59 6.12
CA TRP A 12 -37.05 49.55 7.15
C TRP A 12 -37.58 48.20 6.68
N ARG A 13 -38.74 48.16 6.02
CA ARG A 13 -39.28 46.92 5.41
C ARG A 13 -38.35 46.34 4.35
N PHE A 14 -37.76 47.18 3.49
CA PHE A 14 -36.78 46.73 2.50
C PHE A 14 -35.55 46.11 3.16
N PHE A 15 -34.98 46.76 4.19
CA PHE A 15 -33.84 46.21 4.94
C PHE A 15 -34.18 44.90 5.64
N VAL A 16 -35.35 44.79 6.26
CA VAL A 16 -35.80 43.55 6.91
C VAL A 16 -35.98 42.43 5.89
N LEU A 17 -36.61 42.69 4.74
CA LEU A 17 -36.78 41.69 3.68
C LEU A 17 -35.44 41.29 3.05
N ALA A 18 -34.53 42.24 2.84
CA ALA A 18 -33.18 41.97 2.35
C ALA A 18 -32.36 41.15 3.36
N ALA A 19 -32.48 41.45 4.66
CA ALA A 19 -31.81 40.70 5.72
C ALA A 19 -32.38 39.27 5.85
N ILE A 20 -33.71 39.10 5.82
CA ILE A 20 -34.36 37.79 5.83
C ILE A 20 -33.99 37.00 4.57
N GLY A 21 -34.06 37.63 3.39
CA GLY A 21 -33.67 37.01 2.12
C GLY A 21 -32.20 36.59 2.10
N GLY A 22 -31.31 37.45 2.61
CA GLY A 22 -29.89 37.13 2.77
C GLY A 22 -29.65 35.98 3.73
N PHE A 23 -30.33 35.98 4.88
CA PHE A 23 -30.26 34.88 5.85
C PHE A 23 -30.77 33.56 5.24
N LEU A 24 -31.93 33.56 4.60
CA LEU A 24 -32.48 32.37 3.93
C LEU A 24 -31.57 31.87 2.81
N PHE A 25 -30.94 32.78 2.05
CA PHE A 25 -29.96 32.42 1.03
C PHE A 25 -28.72 31.74 1.64
N VAL A 26 -28.17 32.29 2.74
CA VAL A 26 -27.05 31.66 3.47
C VAL A 26 -27.44 30.30 4.04
N VAL A 27 -28.64 30.17 4.61
CA VAL A 27 -29.16 28.88 5.09
C VAL A 27 -29.31 27.89 3.93
N ALA A 28 -29.89 28.29 2.81
CA ALA A 28 -30.05 27.44 1.63
C ALA A 28 -28.69 27.03 1.04
N LEU A 29 -27.69 27.92 1.03
CA LEU A 29 -26.32 27.59 0.65
C LEU A 29 -25.70 26.58 1.63
N GLY A 30 -25.88 26.77 2.94
CA GLY A 30 -25.39 25.85 3.97
C GLY A 30 -26.01 24.46 3.86
N VAL A 31 -27.33 24.38 3.67
CA VAL A 31 -28.06 23.11 3.46
C VAL A 31 -27.64 22.46 2.14
N SER A 32 -27.51 23.23 1.05
CA SER A 32 -27.06 22.72 -0.24
C SER A 32 -25.63 22.18 -0.17
N ALA A 33 -24.73 22.92 0.49
CA ALA A 33 -23.37 22.47 0.74
C ALA A 33 -23.36 21.20 1.59
N PHE A 34 -24.16 21.13 2.64
CA PHE A 34 -24.29 19.93 3.47
C PHE A 34 -24.69 18.69 2.66
N PHE A 35 -25.72 18.79 1.81
CA PHE A 35 -26.13 17.69 0.95
C PHE A 35 -25.09 17.37 -0.13
N LEU A 36 -24.44 18.39 -0.69
CA LEU A 36 -23.38 18.23 -1.68
C LEU A 36 -22.18 17.48 -1.09
N PHE A 37 -21.71 17.84 0.10
CA PHE A 37 -20.61 17.18 0.80
C PHE A 37 -20.97 15.77 1.31
N ARG A 38 -22.25 15.41 1.37
CA ARG A 38 -22.71 14.04 1.61
C ARG A 38 -22.93 13.20 0.35
N SER A 39 -22.85 13.82 -0.84
CA SER A 39 -22.96 13.10 -2.10
C SER A 39 -21.65 12.37 -2.42
N PRO A 40 -21.64 11.02 -2.54
CA PRO A 40 -20.44 10.28 -2.91
C PRO A 40 -19.88 10.70 -4.27
N LYS A 41 -20.74 11.10 -5.21
CA LYS A 41 -20.32 11.63 -6.52
C LYS A 41 -19.53 12.93 -6.38
N PHE A 42 -19.99 13.84 -5.53
CA PHE A 42 -19.27 15.09 -5.28
C PHE A 42 -17.96 14.85 -4.52
N GLN A 43 -17.99 14.02 -3.47
CA GLN A 43 -16.78 13.66 -2.71
C GLN A 43 -15.72 13.06 -3.64
N THR A 44 -16.09 12.07 -4.44
CA THR A 44 -15.16 11.39 -5.37
C THR A 44 -14.61 12.35 -6.44
N TRP A 45 -15.44 13.24 -6.99
CA TRP A 45 -14.98 14.30 -7.89
C TRP A 45 -14.00 15.27 -7.21
N LEU A 46 -14.35 15.75 -6.00
CA LEU A 46 -13.54 16.69 -5.24
C LEU A 46 -12.18 16.08 -4.87
N PHE A 47 -12.16 14.86 -4.36
CA PHE A 47 -10.92 14.13 -4.05
C PHE A 47 -10.05 13.93 -5.29
N THR A 48 -10.65 13.54 -6.42
CA THR A 48 -9.91 13.37 -7.68
C THR A 48 -9.29 14.70 -8.15
N MET A 49 -10.04 15.80 -8.05
CA MET A 49 -9.56 17.15 -8.37
C MET A 49 -8.40 17.59 -7.47
N ILE A 50 -8.53 17.42 -6.15
CA ILE A 50 -7.47 17.75 -5.18
C ILE A 50 -6.20 16.95 -5.48
N MET A 51 -6.34 15.63 -5.69
CA MET A 51 -5.21 14.76 -5.99
C MET A 51 -4.52 15.11 -7.31
N ALA A 52 -5.29 15.38 -8.36
CA ALA A 52 -4.75 15.82 -9.64
C ALA A 52 -3.97 17.12 -9.49
N ARG A 53 -4.49 18.09 -8.74
CA ARG A 53 -3.79 19.36 -8.45
C ARG A 53 -2.51 19.15 -7.66
N GLN A 54 -2.53 18.34 -6.59
CA GLN A 54 -1.35 18.06 -5.78
C GLN A 54 -0.23 17.41 -6.60
N SER A 55 -0.56 16.51 -7.53
CA SER A 55 0.44 15.83 -8.38
C SER A 55 1.15 16.73 -9.41
N ARG A 56 0.61 17.91 -9.72
CA ARG A 56 1.16 18.84 -10.73
C ARG A 56 2.22 19.81 -10.19
N GLY A 57 2.35 19.93 -8.88
CA GLY A 57 3.36 20.80 -8.28
C GLY A 57 4.78 20.25 -8.46
N PRO A 58 5.81 21.10 -8.37
CA PRO A 58 7.20 20.63 -8.38
C PRO A 58 7.42 19.65 -7.23
N LEU A 59 8.33 18.69 -7.47
CA LEU A 59 8.82 17.80 -6.43
C LEU A 59 9.67 18.60 -5.45
N GLU A 60 9.43 18.42 -4.16
CA GLU A 60 10.28 18.92 -3.09
C GLU A 60 11.64 18.27 -3.22
N GLU A 61 12.68 19.08 -3.45
CA GLU A 61 14.04 18.58 -3.51
C GLU A 61 14.43 18.05 -2.13
N PRO A 62 15.00 16.83 -2.04
CA PRO A 62 15.50 16.35 -0.77
C PRO A 62 16.59 17.32 -0.31
N ARG A 63 16.69 17.52 1.01
CA ARG A 63 17.78 18.32 1.57
C ARG A 63 19.14 17.80 1.06
N GLU A 64 20.19 18.58 1.25
CA GLU A 64 21.57 18.10 1.11
C GLU A 64 22.15 17.59 2.46
N PRO A 65 21.68 16.52 3.13
CA PRO A 65 22.44 16.01 4.25
C PRO A 65 23.64 15.21 3.74
N ARG A 66 24.85 15.67 4.08
CA ARG A 66 25.99 14.78 4.24
C ARG A 66 25.77 14.03 5.55
N LEU A 67 25.88 12.70 5.55
CA LEU A 67 25.95 11.98 6.83
C LEU A 67 27.30 12.31 7.49
N PRO A 68 27.30 12.53 8.81
CA PRO A 68 28.54 12.47 9.57
C PRO A 68 29.27 11.16 9.29
N MET A 69 30.59 11.22 9.17
CA MET A 69 31.43 10.06 8.85
C MET A 69 31.22 8.88 9.80
N GLU A 70 30.95 9.16 11.08
CA GLU A 70 30.62 8.17 12.11
C GLU A 70 29.38 7.35 11.76
N ALA A 71 28.30 8.00 11.31
CA ALA A 71 27.07 7.31 10.89
C ALA A 71 27.28 6.51 9.59
N ALA A 72 28.18 6.96 8.70
CA ALA A 72 28.54 6.22 7.49
C ALA A 72 29.34 4.94 7.81
N ALA A 73 30.23 4.99 8.81
CA ALA A 73 31.04 3.84 9.24
C ALA A 73 30.22 2.71 9.88
N GLN A 74 29.02 3.02 10.41
CA GLN A 74 28.13 2.05 11.05
C GLN A 74 27.23 1.29 10.09
N LEU A 75 27.24 1.62 8.79
CA LEU A 75 26.34 0.95 7.85
C LEU A 75 26.78 -0.47 7.55
N ALA A 76 25.78 -1.34 7.41
CA ALA A 76 25.97 -2.66 6.83
C ALA A 76 26.36 -2.49 5.35
N THR A 77 27.57 -2.95 5.03
CA THR A 77 28.23 -2.68 3.73
C THR A 77 28.76 -3.93 3.04
N ASN A 78 28.65 -5.11 3.64
CA ASN A 78 29.17 -6.35 3.04
C ASN A 78 28.04 -7.30 2.63
N ALA A 79 27.21 -6.87 1.66
CA ALA A 79 26.09 -7.69 1.19
C ALA A 79 26.54 -8.98 0.47
N ALA A 80 27.76 -8.98 -0.09
CA ALA A 80 28.34 -10.16 -0.75
C ALA A 80 28.67 -11.31 0.22
N ALA A 81 28.86 -11.03 1.51
CA ALA A 81 29.15 -12.05 2.52
C ALA A 81 27.89 -12.71 3.11
N LEU A 82 26.70 -12.23 2.76
CA LEU A 82 25.43 -12.74 3.29
C LEU A 82 25.19 -14.18 2.84
N ARG A 83 24.84 -15.04 3.80
CA ARG A 83 24.57 -16.47 3.57
C ARG A 83 23.10 -16.81 3.68
N SER A 84 22.32 -15.97 4.35
CA SER A 84 20.90 -16.22 4.60
C SER A 84 20.08 -14.94 4.58
N ALA A 85 18.78 -15.07 4.32
CA ALA A 85 17.86 -13.94 4.41
C ALA A 85 17.72 -13.43 5.86
N ALA A 86 18.00 -14.25 6.88
CA ALA A 86 18.02 -13.80 8.28
C ALA A 86 19.10 -12.74 8.52
N GLU A 87 20.30 -12.94 7.98
CA GLU A 87 21.38 -11.97 8.05
C GLU A 87 21.05 -10.68 7.28
N LEU A 88 20.38 -10.79 6.13
CA LEU A 88 19.97 -9.63 5.33
C LEU A 88 18.98 -8.74 6.10
N PHE A 89 18.02 -9.35 6.78
CA PHE A 89 16.93 -8.68 7.51
C PHE A 89 17.12 -8.71 9.03
N ALA A 90 18.36 -8.62 9.53
CA ALA A 90 18.57 -8.36 10.95
C ALA A 90 18.13 -6.93 11.29
N THR A 91 17.38 -6.76 12.38
CA THR A 91 16.78 -5.47 12.77
C THR A 91 17.81 -4.41 13.14
N THR A 92 19.04 -4.82 13.48
CA THR A 92 20.20 -3.95 13.73
C THR A 92 20.86 -3.43 12.45
N ASN A 93 20.52 -3.98 11.29
CA ASN A 93 21.14 -3.55 10.03
C ASN A 93 20.56 -2.23 9.55
N VAL A 94 21.45 -1.30 9.22
CA VAL A 94 21.16 -0.16 8.35
C VAL A 94 22.02 -0.31 7.09
N TRP A 95 21.41 -0.70 5.98
CA TRP A 95 22.12 -0.92 4.72
C TRP A 95 22.36 0.39 3.96
N SER A 96 23.49 0.50 3.29
CA SER A 96 23.63 1.50 2.22
C SER A 96 22.93 0.98 0.95
N ALA A 97 21.94 1.73 0.46
CA ALA A 97 21.26 1.47 -0.81
C ALA A 97 21.33 2.71 -1.70
N HIS A 98 21.70 2.55 -2.96
CA HIS A 98 21.84 3.65 -3.91
C HIS A 98 21.21 3.26 -5.24
N LEU A 99 20.19 4.01 -5.62
CA LEU A 99 19.54 3.89 -6.91
C LEU A 99 20.11 4.89 -7.90
N ARG A 100 20.47 4.42 -9.09
CA ARG A 100 21.02 5.25 -10.16
C ARG A 100 20.18 5.07 -11.42
N PHE A 101 19.73 6.18 -11.98
CA PHE A 101 18.90 6.23 -13.18
C PHE A 101 19.49 7.17 -14.21
N THR A 102 19.34 6.83 -15.49
CA THR A 102 19.38 7.85 -16.54
C THR A 102 18.14 8.75 -16.43
N SER A 103 18.18 9.95 -16.99
CA SER A 103 17.00 10.84 -17.08
C SER A 103 15.76 10.14 -17.68
N ASN A 104 15.96 9.35 -18.74
CA ASN A 104 14.86 8.61 -19.39
C ASN A 104 14.31 7.49 -18.52
N GLN A 105 15.18 6.76 -17.80
CA GLN A 105 14.75 5.72 -16.86
C GLN A 105 13.95 6.32 -15.70
N TRP A 106 14.38 7.46 -15.16
CA TRP A 106 13.64 8.16 -14.10
C TRP A 106 12.28 8.68 -14.61
N ALA A 107 12.23 9.26 -15.80
CA ALA A 107 10.98 9.69 -16.43
C ALA A 107 10.01 8.52 -16.64
N ALA A 108 10.51 7.36 -17.10
CA ALA A 108 9.70 6.15 -17.30
C ALA A 108 9.16 5.54 -16.00
N LEU A 109 9.85 5.76 -14.87
CA LEU A 109 9.41 5.37 -13.52
C LEU A 109 8.24 6.24 -13.01
N GLY A 110 8.08 7.44 -13.57
CA GLY A 110 7.04 8.39 -13.18
C GLY A 110 5.64 7.76 -13.22
N PRO A 111 4.76 8.08 -12.25
CA PRO A 111 3.41 7.54 -12.23
C PRO A 111 2.65 7.99 -13.47
N LYS A 112 2.02 7.04 -14.16
CA LYS A 112 1.17 7.32 -15.33
C LYS A 112 -0.26 7.56 -14.87
N ARG A 113 -0.99 8.40 -15.61
CA ARG A 113 -2.41 8.65 -15.35
C ARG A 113 -3.27 7.70 -16.18
N VAL A 114 -4.21 7.07 -15.51
CA VAL A 114 -5.28 6.27 -16.11
C VAL A 114 -6.63 6.81 -15.65
N PRO A 115 -7.75 6.51 -16.34
CA PRO A 115 -9.06 6.93 -15.88
C PRO A 115 -9.31 6.50 -14.42
N PRO A 116 -9.64 7.42 -13.51
CA PRO A 116 -10.01 7.07 -12.14
C PRO A 116 -11.37 6.39 -12.12
N VAL A 117 -11.65 5.61 -11.07
CA VAL A 117 -12.95 4.92 -10.92
C VAL A 117 -14.01 5.93 -10.47
N PRO A 118 -15.09 6.18 -11.23
CA PRO A 118 -16.17 7.06 -10.81
C PRO A 118 -16.93 6.49 -9.62
N GLY A 119 -17.37 7.33 -8.68
CA GLY A 119 -18.22 6.89 -7.57
C GLY A 119 -17.55 5.83 -6.69
N PHE A 120 -16.22 5.87 -6.55
CA PHE A 120 -15.47 4.86 -5.81
C PHE A 120 -15.83 4.77 -4.32
N MET A 121 -16.40 5.81 -3.73
CA MET A 121 -16.97 5.76 -2.37
C MET A 121 -18.41 5.29 -2.46
N ARG A 122 -18.73 4.20 -1.74
CA ARG A 122 -20.09 3.66 -1.64
C ARG A 122 -20.86 4.32 -0.49
N PRO A 123 -22.21 4.30 -0.51
CA PRO A 123 -23.03 4.89 0.55
C PRO A 123 -22.82 4.26 1.94
N ASP A 124 -22.36 3.00 1.99
CA ASP A 124 -22.03 2.27 3.22
C ASP A 124 -20.64 2.63 3.79
N GLY A 125 -19.93 3.58 3.16
CA GLY A 125 -18.60 4.02 3.57
C GLY A 125 -17.45 3.18 3.00
N THR A 126 -17.73 2.07 2.31
CA THR A 126 -16.69 1.26 1.66
C THR A 126 -16.17 1.92 0.39
N ILE A 127 -14.97 1.50 -0.01
CA ILE A 127 -14.32 2.02 -1.22
C ILE A 127 -14.18 0.89 -2.25
N ILE A 128 -14.42 1.19 -3.52
CA ILE A 128 -14.04 0.31 -4.62
C ILE A 128 -12.52 0.28 -4.67
N LEU A 129 -11.92 -0.88 -4.41
CA LEU A 129 -10.46 -1.04 -4.36
C LEU A 129 -9.85 -1.56 -5.67
N ARG A 130 -10.64 -1.74 -6.72
CA ARG A 130 -10.17 -2.23 -8.02
C ARG A 130 -10.43 -1.21 -9.12
N ASN A 131 -9.39 -0.91 -9.90
CA ASN A 131 -9.50 -0.21 -11.17
C ASN A 131 -9.01 -1.13 -12.28
N THR A 132 -9.86 -1.47 -13.25
CA THR A 132 -9.50 -2.33 -14.39
C THR A 132 -8.48 -1.69 -15.33
N ASN A 133 -8.34 -0.36 -15.29
CA ASN A 133 -7.33 0.37 -16.05
C ASN A 133 -5.97 0.44 -15.34
N ALA A 134 -5.86 -0.08 -14.10
CA ALA A 134 -4.62 -0.12 -13.35
C ALA A 134 -4.16 -1.57 -13.15
N SER A 135 -2.85 -1.80 -13.16
CA SER A 135 -2.27 -3.14 -12.99
C SER A 135 -2.39 -3.65 -11.55
N ARG A 136 -2.62 -2.77 -10.58
CA ARG A 136 -2.66 -3.07 -9.15
C ARG A 136 -4.01 -2.71 -8.53
N ALA A 137 -4.46 -3.56 -7.61
CA ALA A 137 -5.53 -3.19 -6.68
C ALA A 137 -5.03 -2.15 -5.66
N GLY A 138 -5.98 -1.38 -5.14
CA GLY A 138 -5.79 -0.37 -4.10
C GLY A 138 -6.12 1.06 -4.54
N VAL A 139 -6.24 1.92 -3.53
CA VAL A 139 -6.70 3.31 -3.66
C VAL A 139 -5.88 4.15 -4.65
N ALA A 140 -4.58 3.90 -4.80
CA ALA A 140 -3.77 4.64 -5.78
C ALA A 140 -4.25 4.39 -7.22
N GLY A 141 -4.54 3.13 -7.58
CA GLY A 141 -5.08 2.76 -8.88
C GLY A 141 -6.48 3.34 -9.09
N VAL A 142 -7.32 3.31 -8.05
CA VAL A 142 -8.66 3.89 -8.03
C VAL A 142 -8.64 5.40 -8.33
N PHE A 143 -7.63 6.11 -7.80
CA PHE A 143 -7.40 7.53 -8.08
C PHE A 143 -6.72 7.82 -9.43
N GLY A 144 -6.51 6.78 -10.25
CA GLY A 144 -5.99 6.88 -11.60
C GLY A 144 -4.46 6.96 -11.67
N PHE A 145 -3.75 6.38 -10.69
CA PHE A 145 -2.29 6.25 -10.75
C PHE A 145 -1.88 4.82 -11.13
N GLU A 146 -1.24 4.69 -12.30
CA GLU A 146 -0.52 3.49 -12.70
C GLU A 146 0.97 3.65 -12.36
N LEU A 147 1.55 2.65 -11.70
CA LEU A 147 2.94 2.70 -11.22
C LEU A 147 3.82 1.76 -12.05
N PRO A 148 4.40 2.25 -13.17
CA PRO A 148 5.16 1.42 -14.09
C PRO A 148 6.49 0.95 -13.49
N TRP A 149 7.04 -0.09 -14.10
CA TRP A 149 8.42 -0.49 -13.90
C TRP A 149 9.35 0.29 -14.84
N SER A 150 10.54 0.63 -14.34
CA SER A 150 11.66 1.14 -15.11
C SER A 150 12.93 0.37 -14.75
N LYS A 151 14.02 0.55 -15.50
CA LYS A 151 15.33 -0.04 -15.19
C LYS A 151 16.16 0.93 -14.36
N ALA A 152 17.05 0.39 -13.53
CA ALA A 152 18.04 1.15 -12.79
C ALA A 152 19.33 0.33 -12.57
N ILE A 153 20.36 0.98 -12.04
CA ILE A 153 21.41 0.32 -11.28
C ILE A 153 21.07 0.46 -9.80
N LEU A 154 21.23 -0.63 -9.05
CA LEU A 154 21.18 -0.62 -7.58
C LEU A 154 22.56 -1.00 -7.05
N GLU A 155 23.15 -0.13 -6.24
CA GLU A 155 24.27 -0.49 -5.37
C GLU A 155 23.72 -0.72 -3.97
N PHE A 156 23.88 -1.93 -3.44
CA PHE A 156 23.34 -2.33 -2.14
C PHE A 156 24.43 -3.04 -1.34
N GLY A 157 24.82 -2.48 -0.20
CA GLY A 157 25.90 -3.01 0.64
C GLY A 157 27.14 -3.40 -0.17
N ASN A 158 27.70 -2.43 -0.91
CA ASN A 158 28.84 -2.55 -1.81
C ASN A 158 28.71 -3.59 -2.94
N THR A 159 27.51 -4.13 -3.17
CA THR A 159 27.21 -5.02 -4.29
C THR A 159 26.41 -4.29 -5.35
N THR A 160 26.87 -4.33 -6.60
CA THR A 160 26.22 -3.64 -7.72
C THR A 160 25.37 -4.60 -8.55
N PHE A 161 24.10 -4.25 -8.69
CA PHE A 161 23.14 -4.92 -9.56
C PHE A 161 22.76 -4.00 -10.72
N THR A 162 23.16 -4.37 -11.94
CA THR A 162 22.77 -3.64 -13.15
C THR A 162 21.41 -4.13 -13.67
N ASN A 163 20.69 -3.28 -14.41
CA ASN A 163 19.43 -3.64 -15.07
C ASN A 163 18.35 -4.19 -14.11
N VAL A 164 18.33 -3.77 -12.85
CA VAL A 164 17.24 -4.12 -11.93
C VAL A 164 15.96 -3.42 -12.36
N ALA A 165 14.81 -4.04 -12.12
CA ALA A 165 13.54 -3.39 -12.35
C ALA A 165 13.12 -2.65 -11.08
N VAL A 166 12.76 -1.37 -11.20
CA VAL A 166 12.30 -0.53 -10.09
C VAL A 166 10.92 0.01 -10.40
N ARG A 167 10.03 0.04 -9.41
CA ARG A 167 8.77 0.79 -9.47
C ARG A 167 8.44 1.44 -8.13
N PHE A 168 7.56 2.43 -8.14
CA PHE A 168 6.93 2.87 -6.90
C PHE A 168 5.94 1.81 -6.39
N LYS A 169 5.74 1.75 -5.06
CA LYS A 169 4.82 0.82 -4.39
C LYS A 169 3.90 1.52 -3.38
N GLY A 170 3.00 0.77 -2.75
CA GLY A 170 2.09 1.31 -1.74
C GLY A 170 0.85 1.96 -2.35
N ASN A 171 -0.03 2.42 -1.46
CA ASN A 171 -1.21 3.23 -1.73
C ASN A 171 -1.04 4.56 -0.97
N GLY A 172 -1.46 4.61 0.29
CA GLY A 172 -1.37 5.82 1.13
C GLY A 172 0.04 6.43 1.20
N THR A 173 1.08 5.61 1.45
CA THR A 173 2.48 6.09 1.52
C THR A 173 3.01 6.64 0.20
N PHE A 174 2.47 6.20 -0.94
CA PHE A 174 2.80 6.78 -2.25
C PHE A 174 2.02 8.07 -2.46
N LEU A 175 0.71 8.06 -2.18
CA LEU A 175 -0.16 9.23 -2.33
C LEU A 175 0.31 10.41 -1.47
N GLY A 176 0.73 10.15 -0.23
CA GLY A 176 1.33 11.16 0.65
C GLY A 176 2.70 11.66 0.19
N ALA A 177 3.38 10.93 -0.71
CA ALA A 177 4.71 11.26 -1.21
C ALA A 177 4.73 11.63 -2.71
N VAL A 178 3.57 11.92 -3.32
CA VAL A 178 3.50 12.26 -4.76
C VAL A 178 4.30 13.52 -5.10
N ARG A 179 4.53 14.41 -4.14
CA ARG A 179 5.36 15.61 -4.29
C ARG A 179 6.78 15.47 -3.76
N SER A 180 7.19 14.29 -3.34
CA SER A 180 8.54 14.05 -2.80
C SER A 180 9.33 13.09 -3.69
N TYR A 181 10.67 13.18 -3.66
CA TYR A 181 11.53 12.11 -4.17
C TYR A 181 11.62 10.92 -3.20
N LYS A 182 11.34 11.13 -1.90
CA LYS A 182 11.32 10.07 -0.87
C LYS A 182 10.05 9.21 -0.99
N ARG A 183 9.92 8.51 -2.12
CA ARG A 183 8.81 7.61 -2.42
C ARG A 183 9.17 6.18 -2.05
N PRO A 184 8.20 5.31 -1.75
CA PRO A 184 8.46 3.91 -1.48
C PRO A 184 8.78 3.15 -2.77
N PHE A 185 9.84 2.34 -2.75
CA PHE A 185 10.34 1.60 -3.90
C PHE A 185 10.08 0.10 -3.77
N LYS A 186 9.79 -0.56 -4.89
CA LYS A 186 9.89 -2.00 -5.04
C LYS A 186 10.92 -2.27 -6.13
N ILE A 187 11.90 -3.11 -5.82
CA ILE A 187 12.98 -3.47 -6.74
C ILE A 187 12.92 -4.97 -6.97
N ASP A 188 12.90 -5.38 -8.23
CA ASP A 188 13.00 -6.78 -8.64
C ASP A 188 14.36 -6.95 -9.33
N LEU A 189 15.27 -7.65 -8.64
CA LEU A 189 16.63 -7.91 -9.06
C LEU A 189 16.65 -8.86 -10.26
N ASN A 190 15.70 -9.82 -10.31
CA ASN A 190 15.73 -10.94 -11.26
C ASN A 190 14.78 -10.77 -12.46
N LYS A 191 14.04 -9.65 -12.55
CA LYS A 191 13.11 -9.38 -13.65
C LYS A 191 13.79 -9.46 -15.01
N HIS A 192 14.96 -8.83 -15.13
CA HIS A 192 15.71 -8.71 -16.38
C HIS A 192 17.00 -9.55 -16.39
N VAL A 193 17.59 -9.84 -15.23
CA VAL A 193 18.82 -10.64 -15.11
C VAL A 193 18.55 -11.81 -14.16
N LYS A 194 18.31 -13.00 -14.70
CA LYS A 194 17.77 -14.14 -13.91
C LYS A 194 18.70 -14.66 -12.81
N SER A 195 20.00 -14.45 -12.94
CA SER A 195 21.01 -14.80 -11.94
C SER A 195 21.07 -13.85 -10.75
N HIS A 196 20.48 -12.65 -10.84
CA HIS A 196 20.51 -11.71 -9.74
C HIS A 196 19.61 -12.14 -8.58
N GLY A 197 20.18 -12.10 -7.39
CA GLY A 197 19.50 -12.30 -6.12
C GLY A 197 20.41 -11.86 -5.00
N LEU A 198 19.85 -11.75 -3.80
CA LEU A 198 20.56 -11.37 -2.60
C LEU A 198 20.06 -12.24 -1.44
N ALA A 199 20.95 -13.09 -0.91
CA ALA A 199 20.66 -13.97 0.21
C ALA A 199 19.34 -14.78 0.04
N GLY A 200 19.12 -15.36 -1.15
CA GLY A 200 17.90 -16.12 -1.46
C GLY A 200 16.65 -15.26 -1.74
N ARG A 201 16.79 -13.94 -1.93
CA ARG A 201 15.71 -13.02 -2.29
C ARG A 201 15.96 -12.36 -3.62
N THR A 202 14.89 -12.17 -4.39
CA THR A 202 14.96 -11.54 -5.72
C THR A 202 14.23 -10.21 -5.75
N THR A 203 13.40 -9.93 -4.75
CA THR A 203 12.58 -8.73 -4.68
C THR A 203 12.81 -8.01 -3.36
N LEU A 204 13.10 -6.72 -3.43
CA LEU A 204 13.38 -5.84 -2.30
C LEU A 204 12.27 -4.79 -2.17
N ASN A 205 11.73 -4.57 -0.96
CA ASN A 205 10.71 -3.56 -0.72
C ASN A 205 11.22 -2.49 0.26
N PHE A 206 11.22 -1.23 -0.17
CA PHE A 206 11.63 -0.09 0.64
C PHE A 206 10.42 0.79 0.97
N GLY A 207 10.00 0.79 2.24
CA GLY A 207 8.99 1.71 2.78
C GLY A 207 9.62 3.04 3.15
N ASN A 208 9.00 4.15 2.73
CA ASN A 208 9.55 5.50 2.91
C ASN A 208 9.33 6.07 4.33
N LEU A 209 8.63 5.35 5.20
CA LEU A 209 8.34 5.73 6.59
C LEU A 209 7.64 7.10 6.70
N SER A 210 6.93 7.55 5.66
CA SER A 210 6.37 8.91 5.62
C SER A 210 5.20 9.14 6.58
N ALA A 211 4.55 8.07 7.02
CA ALA A 211 3.38 8.13 7.90
C ALA A 211 3.69 7.67 9.34
N ASP A 212 4.88 7.14 9.59
CA ASP A 212 5.28 6.59 10.89
C ASP A 212 6.25 7.55 11.57
N LEU A 213 5.79 8.23 12.62
CA LEU A 213 6.60 9.18 13.38
C LEU A 213 7.68 8.49 14.24
N SER A 214 7.48 7.21 14.59
CA SER A 214 8.46 6.42 15.34
C SER A 214 9.56 5.86 14.46
N LEU A 215 9.29 5.68 13.16
CA LEU A 215 10.10 4.96 12.18
C LEU A 215 10.27 3.45 12.47
N LEU A 216 9.59 2.90 13.48
CA LEU A 216 9.79 1.53 13.99
C LEU A 216 8.55 0.64 13.89
N SER A 217 7.38 1.19 13.56
CA SER A 217 6.09 0.47 13.70
C SER A 217 6.05 -0.82 12.87
N ASP A 218 6.49 -0.76 11.60
CA ASP A 218 6.53 -1.95 10.74
C ASP A 218 7.43 -3.05 11.34
N THR A 219 8.62 -2.67 11.83
CA THR A 219 9.59 -3.60 12.41
C THR A 219 9.06 -4.28 13.67
N LEU A 220 8.56 -3.48 14.62
CA LEU A 220 8.05 -3.99 15.90
C LEU A 220 6.79 -4.83 15.70
N ALA A 221 5.88 -4.42 14.83
CA ALA A 221 4.66 -5.18 14.54
C ALA A 221 5.01 -6.56 13.94
N TYR A 222 5.85 -6.61 12.90
CA TYR A 222 6.22 -7.89 12.31
C TYR A 222 7.02 -8.78 13.26
N GLU A 223 7.86 -8.21 14.12
CA GLU A 223 8.54 -8.95 15.17
C GLU A 223 7.57 -9.56 16.18
N PHE A 224 6.62 -8.77 16.67
CA PHE A 224 5.57 -9.24 17.57
C PHE A 224 4.75 -10.39 16.99
N PHE A 225 4.35 -10.30 15.71
CA PHE A 225 3.67 -11.42 15.03
C PHE A 225 4.54 -12.69 15.02
N ARG A 226 5.84 -12.58 14.71
CA ARG A 226 6.74 -13.75 14.71
C ARG A 226 6.92 -14.35 16.10
N GLU A 227 7.04 -13.53 17.13
CA GLU A 227 7.14 -13.98 18.53
C GLU A 227 5.86 -14.68 18.99
N ALA A 228 4.70 -14.21 18.54
CA ALA A 228 3.41 -14.87 18.73
C ALA A 228 3.21 -16.12 17.82
N GLY A 229 4.25 -16.59 17.12
CA GLY A 229 4.18 -17.77 16.28
C GLY A 229 3.35 -17.60 15.00
N VAL A 230 3.08 -16.37 14.59
CA VAL A 230 2.41 -16.06 13.30
C VAL A 230 3.47 -15.75 12.24
N PRO A 231 3.43 -16.39 11.06
CA PRO A 231 4.35 -16.08 9.97
C PRO A 231 4.24 -14.61 9.51
N ALA A 232 5.35 -13.88 9.64
CA ALA A 232 5.45 -12.50 9.20
C ALA A 232 6.81 -12.22 8.51
N PRO A 233 6.86 -11.29 7.53
CA PRO A 233 8.10 -10.84 6.91
C PRO A 233 9.10 -10.30 7.94
N ARG A 234 10.40 -10.47 7.71
CA ARG A 234 11.44 -9.76 8.47
C ARG A 234 11.66 -8.35 7.94
N THR A 235 12.33 -7.52 8.73
CA THR A 235 12.71 -6.16 8.35
C THR A 235 14.14 -5.85 8.73
N ALA A 236 14.76 -4.97 7.95
CA ALA A 236 15.95 -4.21 8.31
C ALA A 236 15.71 -2.75 7.93
N PHE A 237 16.73 -1.90 8.05
CA PHE A 237 16.67 -0.54 7.56
C PHE A 237 17.64 -0.31 6.40
N ALA A 238 17.37 0.73 5.62
CA ALA A 238 18.26 1.17 4.56
C ALA A 238 18.34 2.69 4.51
N ARG A 239 19.56 3.20 4.39
CA ARG A 239 19.84 4.55 3.93
C ARG A 239 19.75 4.57 2.41
N MET A 240 18.84 5.37 1.85
CA MET A 240 18.63 5.43 0.41
C MET A 240 19.25 6.68 -0.22
N LEU A 241 20.10 6.47 -1.22
CA LEU A 241 20.70 7.48 -2.08
C LEU A 241 20.08 7.40 -3.49
N LEU A 242 20.06 8.53 -4.21
CA LEU A 242 19.49 8.63 -5.54
C LEU A 242 20.39 9.45 -6.47
N THR A 243 20.80 8.86 -7.58
CA THR A 243 21.40 9.56 -8.72
C THR A 243 20.42 9.56 -9.88
N ILE A 244 20.24 10.72 -10.49
CA ILE A 244 19.54 10.89 -11.77
C ILE A 244 20.47 11.66 -12.69
N ASP A 245 20.93 11.02 -13.78
CA ASP A 245 21.90 11.62 -14.69
C ASP A 245 21.42 12.99 -15.21
N GLY A 246 22.29 13.99 -15.08
CA GLY A 246 22.00 15.39 -15.46
C GLY A 246 21.09 16.15 -14.50
N LYS A 247 20.73 15.57 -13.35
CA LYS A 247 19.87 16.22 -12.35
C LYS A 247 20.42 16.15 -10.93
N PHE A 248 20.70 14.95 -10.43
CA PHE A 248 21.22 14.74 -9.07
C PHE A 248 22.36 13.74 -9.07
N ALA A 249 23.44 14.04 -8.35
CA ALA A 249 24.46 13.08 -7.98
C ALA A 249 24.27 12.73 -6.49
N GLU A 250 24.07 11.44 -6.20
CA GLU A 250 24.10 10.88 -4.84
C GLU A 250 23.22 11.61 -3.81
N ARG A 251 22.03 12.03 -4.22
CA ARG A 251 21.08 12.73 -3.36
C ARG A 251 20.57 11.80 -2.27
N LEU A 252 20.74 12.16 -1.00
CA LEU A 252 20.21 11.41 0.12
C LEU A 252 18.69 11.59 0.22
N LEU A 253 17.95 10.47 0.15
CA LEU A 253 16.50 10.43 0.40
C LEU A 253 16.17 10.15 1.88
N GLY A 254 17.13 9.66 2.65
CA GLY A 254 17.01 9.37 4.08
C GLY A 254 16.76 7.90 4.39
N LEU A 255 16.21 7.62 5.58
CA LEU A 255 15.95 6.28 6.09
C LEU A 255 14.67 5.67 5.47
N TYR A 256 14.78 4.39 5.14
CA TYR A 256 13.70 3.52 4.69
C TYR A 256 13.66 2.27 5.56
N VAL A 257 12.46 1.74 5.79
CA VAL A 257 12.33 0.35 6.25
C VAL A 257 12.46 -0.58 5.05
N PHE A 258 13.32 -1.57 5.18
CA PHE A 258 13.56 -2.60 4.17
C PHE A 258 12.82 -3.87 4.60
N VAL A 259 11.69 -4.12 3.95
CA VAL A 259 10.75 -5.20 4.29
C VAL A 259 10.95 -6.38 3.36
N GLU A 260 11.05 -7.57 3.95
CA GLU A 260 11.14 -8.82 3.23
C GLU A 260 9.91 -9.04 2.33
N ASN A 261 10.12 -9.53 1.11
CA ASN A 261 9.03 -9.77 0.18
C ASN A 261 8.42 -11.17 0.40
N PRO A 262 7.14 -11.28 0.79
CA PRO A 262 6.45 -12.56 0.89
C PRO A 262 6.10 -13.07 -0.51
N ASP A 263 6.97 -13.90 -1.08
CA ASP A 263 6.81 -14.60 -2.34
C ASP A 263 7.10 -16.11 -2.18
N ALA A 264 7.20 -16.83 -3.30
CA ALA A 264 7.50 -18.26 -3.29
C ALA A 264 8.83 -18.62 -2.61
N ASN A 265 9.85 -17.77 -2.68
CA ASN A 265 11.14 -18.04 -2.03
C ASN A 265 11.02 -17.84 -0.51
N TRP A 266 10.33 -16.79 -0.10
CA TRP A 266 10.01 -16.58 1.32
C TRP A 266 9.19 -17.73 1.90
N ALA A 267 8.12 -18.15 1.23
CA ALA A 267 7.28 -19.24 1.70
C ALA A 267 8.04 -20.57 1.77
N ARG A 268 8.85 -20.90 0.76
CA ARG A 268 9.67 -22.11 0.76
C ARG A 268 10.61 -22.14 1.96
N GLU A 269 11.32 -21.04 2.23
CA GLU A 269 12.21 -20.94 3.41
C GLU A 269 11.43 -21.03 4.72
N ARG A 270 10.29 -20.34 4.82
CA ARG A 270 9.52 -20.24 6.07
C ARG A 270 8.83 -21.55 6.44
N PHE A 271 8.23 -22.23 5.47
CA PHE A 271 7.37 -23.39 5.71
C PHE A 271 8.04 -24.73 5.37
N GLY A 272 9.22 -24.70 4.73
CA GLY A 272 9.96 -25.89 4.33
C GLY A 272 9.27 -26.71 3.25
N VAL A 273 8.30 -26.12 2.53
CA VAL A 273 7.48 -26.81 1.54
C VAL A 273 7.29 -25.96 0.28
N ASP A 274 7.28 -26.62 -0.86
CA ASP A 274 6.98 -26.02 -2.14
C ASP A 274 5.47 -25.98 -2.42
N GLY A 275 5.05 -25.07 -3.29
CA GLY A 275 3.66 -24.99 -3.72
C GLY A 275 2.71 -24.30 -2.73
N MET A 276 3.23 -23.61 -1.70
CA MET A 276 2.42 -22.71 -0.87
C MET A 276 1.66 -21.71 -1.75
N ALA A 277 0.33 -21.73 -1.63
CA ALA A 277 -0.50 -20.70 -2.22
C ALA A 277 -0.44 -19.47 -1.31
N LEU A 278 0.00 -18.33 -1.83
CA LEU A 278 0.06 -17.07 -1.09
C LEU A 278 -0.87 -16.06 -1.73
N PHE A 279 -1.56 -15.29 -0.90
CA PHE A 279 -2.52 -14.27 -1.29
C PHE A 279 -2.25 -12.99 -0.53
N LYS A 280 -2.53 -11.84 -1.15
CA LYS A 280 -2.56 -10.55 -0.47
C LYS A 280 -3.92 -9.90 -0.74
N PRO A 281 -4.96 -10.25 0.01
CA PRO A 281 -6.29 -9.73 -0.27
C PRO A 281 -6.36 -8.21 -0.23
N VAL A 282 -7.18 -7.66 -1.11
CA VAL A 282 -7.54 -6.24 -1.21
C VAL A 282 -9.05 -6.16 -1.39
N THR A 283 -9.79 -6.38 -0.30
CA THR A 283 -11.26 -6.50 -0.34
C THR A 283 -11.92 -6.18 0.99
N TYR A 284 -13.17 -5.70 0.93
CA TYR A 284 -14.09 -5.64 2.08
C TYR A 284 -14.93 -6.92 2.21
N GLU A 285 -14.93 -7.77 1.19
CA GLU A 285 -15.77 -8.96 1.07
C GLU A 285 -14.93 -10.24 1.23
N LEU A 286 -14.10 -10.29 2.27
CA LEU A 286 -13.28 -11.47 2.55
C LEU A 286 -14.17 -12.69 2.79
N PHE A 287 -13.81 -13.84 2.22
CA PHE A 287 -14.54 -15.11 2.30
C PHE A 287 -16.01 -15.06 1.82
N LYS A 288 -16.42 -13.99 1.14
CA LYS A 288 -17.72 -13.97 0.48
C LYS A 288 -17.72 -14.92 -0.71
N ASP A 289 -18.78 -15.71 -0.84
CA ASP A 289 -18.99 -16.54 -2.01
C ASP A 289 -19.33 -15.67 -3.24
N LEU A 290 -18.43 -15.72 -4.23
CA LEU A 290 -18.53 -15.02 -5.50
C LEU A 290 -18.94 -15.96 -6.65
N GLY A 291 -19.39 -17.18 -6.34
CA GLY A 291 -19.73 -18.21 -7.32
C GLY A 291 -18.59 -19.21 -7.52
N GLY A 292 -18.67 -19.97 -8.63
CA GLY A 292 -17.72 -21.06 -8.94
C GLY A 292 -16.53 -20.66 -9.83
N ASP A 293 -16.48 -19.42 -10.32
CA ASP A 293 -15.40 -18.97 -11.21
C ASP A 293 -14.25 -18.35 -10.42
N TRP A 294 -13.06 -18.96 -10.51
CA TRP A 294 -11.84 -18.46 -9.87
C TRP A 294 -11.51 -17.01 -10.26
N LYS A 295 -11.89 -16.56 -11.46
CA LYS A 295 -11.59 -15.20 -11.91
C LYS A 295 -12.13 -14.15 -10.94
N ALA A 296 -13.32 -14.35 -10.40
CA ALA A 296 -13.94 -13.45 -9.43
C ALA A 296 -13.13 -13.31 -8.14
N TYR A 297 -12.49 -14.40 -7.68
CA TYR A 297 -11.65 -14.43 -6.49
C TYR A 297 -10.25 -13.86 -6.78
N SER A 298 -9.65 -14.23 -7.92
CA SER A 298 -8.27 -13.86 -8.26
C SER A 298 -8.01 -12.35 -8.25
N ASP A 299 -9.02 -11.55 -8.62
CA ASP A 299 -8.91 -10.09 -8.71
C ASP A 299 -8.86 -9.42 -7.33
N ILE A 300 -9.43 -10.06 -6.30
CA ILE A 300 -9.52 -9.51 -4.94
C ILE A 300 -8.54 -10.18 -3.96
N TYR A 301 -8.17 -11.44 -4.17
CA TYR A 301 -7.20 -12.15 -3.34
C TYR A 301 -5.75 -11.90 -3.76
N ASP A 302 -5.52 -11.39 -4.99
CA ASP A 302 -4.22 -10.95 -5.51
C ASP A 302 -3.08 -11.96 -5.23
N PRO A 303 -3.12 -13.15 -5.86
CA PRO A 303 -2.19 -14.24 -5.57
C PRO A 303 -0.73 -13.87 -5.83
N LYS A 304 0.16 -14.31 -4.96
CA LYS A 304 1.62 -14.08 -5.00
C LYS A 304 2.41 -15.29 -5.47
N THR A 305 1.76 -16.43 -5.57
CA THR A 305 2.29 -17.66 -6.16
C THR A 305 1.34 -18.20 -7.23
N LYS A 306 1.84 -19.09 -8.07
CA LYS A 306 1.01 -19.79 -9.05
C LYS A 306 0.15 -20.81 -8.31
N LEU A 307 -1.16 -20.79 -8.56
CA LEU A 307 -2.13 -21.67 -7.91
C LEU A 307 -2.46 -22.87 -8.80
N THR A 308 -2.68 -24.01 -8.17
CA THR A 308 -3.28 -25.19 -8.79
C THR A 308 -4.81 -25.08 -8.81
N PRO A 309 -5.52 -25.82 -9.71
CA PRO A 309 -6.98 -25.88 -9.67
C PRO A 309 -7.55 -26.34 -8.33
N LYS A 310 -6.87 -27.26 -7.64
CA LYS A 310 -7.24 -27.71 -6.29
C LYS A 310 -7.22 -26.55 -5.29
N GLN A 311 -6.15 -25.77 -5.26
CA GLN A 311 -6.02 -24.62 -4.37
C GLN A 311 -7.07 -23.53 -4.67
N GLN A 312 -7.38 -23.30 -5.95
CA GLN A 312 -8.45 -22.38 -6.35
C GLN A 312 -9.80 -22.87 -5.83
N GLY A 313 -10.10 -24.16 -6.02
CA GLY A 313 -11.30 -24.82 -5.49
C GLY A 313 -11.40 -24.70 -3.97
N ARG A 314 -10.30 -24.90 -3.26
CA ARG A 314 -10.27 -24.81 -1.78
C ARG A 314 -10.68 -23.44 -1.25
N VAL A 315 -10.20 -22.36 -1.89
CA VAL A 315 -10.61 -20.99 -1.54
C VAL A 315 -12.10 -20.76 -1.80
N ILE A 316 -12.61 -21.27 -2.94
CA ILE A 316 -14.05 -21.15 -3.30
C ILE A 316 -14.92 -21.93 -2.32
N GLU A 317 -14.51 -23.14 -1.94
CA GLU A 317 -15.19 -23.97 -0.94
C GLU A 317 -15.23 -23.28 0.42
N PHE A 318 -14.12 -22.70 0.87
CA PHE A 318 -14.10 -21.96 2.13
C PHE A 318 -15.03 -20.76 2.12
N ALA A 319 -15.05 -20.01 1.01
CA ALA A 319 -15.96 -18.88 0.85
C ALA A 319 -17.44 -19.31 0.90
N ARG A 320 -17.78 -20.46 0.32
CA ARG A 320 -19.12 -21.06 0.41
C ARG A 320 -19.45 -21.50 1.83
N LEU A 321 -18.51 -22.11 2.55
CA LEU A 321 -18.70 -22.49 3.95
C LEU A 321 -19.03 -21.25 4.78
N VAL A 322 -18.21 -20.20 4.71
CA VAL A 322 -18.41 -18.95 5.46
C VAL A 322 -19.72 -18.25 5.08
N THR A 323 -20.08 -18.24 3.79
CA THR A 323 -21.23 -17.46 3.31
C THR A 323 -22.57 -18.18 3.45
N ARG A 324 -22.60 -19.50 3.27
CA ARG A 324 -23.85 -20.26 3.06
C ARG A 324 -24.13 -21.31 4.14
N ALA A 325 -23.14 -21.74 4.92
CA ALA A 325 -23.36 -22.76 5.92
C ALA A 325 -24.21 -22.24 7.08
N SER A 326 -24.96 -23.13 7.72
CA SER A 326 -25.53 -22.83 9.04
C SER A 326 -24.41 -22.80 10.09
N ASP A 327 -24.64 -22.12 11.21
CA ASP A 327 -23.67 -22.03 12.31
C ASP A 327 -23.17 -23.41 12.78
N ALA A 328 -24.06 -24.41 12.80
CA ALA A 328 -23.70 -25.79 13.17
C ALA A 328 -22.73 -26.43 12.17
N ILE A 329 -22.97 -26.26 10.86
CA ILE A 329 -22.10 -26.77 9.81
C ILE A 329 -20.77 -26.01 9.81
N PHE A 330 -20.82 -24.68 9.90
CA PHE A 330 -19.64 -23.83 9.96
C PHE A 330 -18.74 -24.24 11.14
N THR A 331 -19.31 -24.34 12.35
CA THR A 331 -18.57 -24.73 13.56
C THR A 331 -17.92 -26.11 13.42
N ALA A 332 -18.63 -27.07 12.81
CA ALA A 332 -18.11 -28.42 12.63
C ALA A 332 -16.97 -28.49 11.58
N GLN A 333 -17.00 -27.65 10.55
CA GLN A 333 -16.12 -27.78 9.38
C GLN A 333 -15.03 -26.71 9.27
N VAL A 334 -15.13 -25.58 9.96
CA VAL A 334 -14.18 -24.46 9.80
C VAL A 334 -12.72 -24.87 10.06
N GLY A 335 -12.47 -25.78 11.00
CA GLY A 335 -11.13 -26.30 11.31
C GLY A 335 -10.50 -27.15 10.20
N GLU A 336 -11.29 -27.58 9.21
CA GLU A 336 -10.77 -28.24 8.01
C GLU A 336 -10.17 -27.23 7.03
N PHE A 337 -10.62 -25.96 7.06
CA PHE A 337 -10.20 -24.91 6.12
C PHE A 337 -9.27 -23.86 6.73
N LEU A 338 -9.20 -23.79 8.06
CA LEU A 338 -8.47 -22.76 8.77
C LEU A 338 -7.74 -23.36 9.96
N ASP A 339 -6.46 -23.04 10.09
CA ASP A 339 -5.73 -23.28 11.34
C ASP A 339 -6.24 -22.32 12.43
N LEU A 340 -7.15 -22.81 13.26
CA LEU A 340 -7.83 -21.99 14.28
C LEU A 340 -6.86 -21.42 15.33
N ASP A 341 -5.79 -22.16 15.64
CA ASP A 341 -4.82 -21.74 16.65
C ASP A 341 -3.95 -20.61 16.11
N GLU A 342 -3.44 -20.73 14.87
CA GLU A 342 -2.70 -19.63 14.24
C GLU A 342 -3.59 -18.42 13.96
N PHE A 343 -4.81 -18.65 13.49
CA PHE A 343 -5.76 -17.56 13.24
C PHE A 343 -6.12 -16.81 14.53
N ALA A 344 -6.31 -17.51 15.65
CA ALA A 344 -6.55 -16.88 16.94
C ALA A 344 -5.35 -16.03 17.40
N ARG A 345 -4.11 -16.51 17.23
CA ARG A 345 -2.90 -15.73 17.53
C ARG A 345 -2.79 -14.50 16.62
N PHE A 346 -3.08 -14.65 15.33
CA PHE A 346 -3.12 -13.55 14.38
C PHE A 346 -4.14 -12.47 14.79
N LEU A 347 -5.37 -12.86 15.13
CA LEU A 347 -6.41 -11.94 15.59
C LEU A 347 -6.02 -11.25 16.91
N ALA A 348 -5.43 -11.98 17.86
CA ALA A 348 -4.95 -11.40 19.11
C ALA A 348 -3.89 -10.31 18.84
N CYS A 349 -2.95 -10.57 17.92
CA CYS A 349 -1.96 -9.57 17.52
C CYS A 349 -2.59 -8.34 16.85
N GLU A 350 -3.56 -8.52 15.95
CA GLU A 350 -4.29 -7.42 15.29
C GLU A 350 -5.00 -6.52 16.30
N VAL A 351 -5.63 -7.09 17.33
CA VAL A 351 -6.29 -6.36 18.41
C VAL A 351 -5.27 -5.58 19.25
N MET A 352 -4.16 -6.22 19.65
CA MET A 352 -3.14 -5.59 20.50
C MET A 352 -2.40 -4.45 19.80
N LEU A 353 -2.16 -4.58 18.50
CA LEU A 353 -1.51 -3.54 17.68
C LEU A 353 -2.49 -2.45 17.22
N ALA A 354 -3.79 -2.63 17.43
CA ALA A 354 -4.86 -1.73 16.97
C ALA A 354 -4.74 -1.38 15.48
N ASN A 355 -4.54 -2.40 14.63
CA ASN A 355 -4.43 -2.21 13.19
C ASN A 355 -5.79 -1.83 12.58
N TYR A 356 -6.04 -0.52 12.50
CA TYR A 356 -7.33 0.02 12.07
C TYR A 356 -7.67 -0.30 10.61
N ASP A 357 -6.68 -0.60 9.77
CA ASP A 357 -6.86 -0.96 8.36
C ASP A 357 -6.63 -2.48 8.15
N GLY A 358 -6.75 -3.27 9.24
CA GLY A 358 -6.54 -4.72 9.27
C GLY A 358 -7.76 -5.55 8.86
N ILE A 359 -7.67 -6.86 9.11
CA ILE A 359 -8.75 -7.82 8.82
C ILE A 359 -10.05 -7.50 9.57
N LEU A 360 -9.95 -6.90 10.76
CA LEU A 360 -11.07 -6.62 11.66
C LEU A 360 -11.86 -5.35 11.29
N ASN A 361 -11.45 -4.63 10.24
CA ASN A 361 -12.14 -3.43 9.77
C ASN A 361 -12.25 -3.41 8.24
N THR A 362 -11.26 -2.83 7.55
CA THR A 362 -11.30 -2.60 6.11
C THR A 362 -10.85 -3.79 5.27
N GLY A 363 -10.44 -4.90 5.91
CA GLY A 363 -10.04 -6.13 5.25
C GLY A 363 -8.70 -6.02 4.52
N GLN A 364 -7.79 -5.16 4.98
CA GLN A 364 -6.47 -4.96 4.35
C GLN A 364 -5.32 -5.43 5.26
N ASN A 365 -4.10 -5.36 4.73
CA ASN A 365 -2.83 -5.48 5.48
C ASN A 365 -2.50 -6.84 6.13
N TYR A 366 -2.99 -7.95 5.56
CA TYR A 366 -2.55 -9.31 5.90
C TYR A 366 -2.20 -10.12 4.66
N LEU A 367 -1.64 -11.30 4.88
CA LEU A 367 -1.45 -12.34 3.88
C LEU A 367 -2.30 -13.54 4.29
N ILE A 368 -2.82 -14.25 3.30
CA ILE A 368 -3.37 -15.59 3.50
C ILE A 368 -2.43 -16.55 2.81
N TYR A 369 -2.23 -17.70 3.42
CA TYR A 369 -1.57 -18.82 2.76
C TYR A 369 -2.42 -20.08 2.88
N LEU A 370 -2.21 -21.01 1.96
CA LEU A 370 -2.83 -22.34 1.99
C LEU A 370 -1.70 -23.38 1.89
N ASP A 371 -1.56 -24.19 2.94
CA ASP A 371 -0.54 -25.23 3.05
C ASP A 371 -1.00 -26.48 2.27
N PRO A 372 -0.26 -26.92 1.23
CA PRO A 372 -0.66 -28.08 0.44
C PRO A 372 -0.61 -29.40 1.21
N ARG A 373 0.05 -29.47 2.38
CA ARG A 373 0.14 -30.67 3.23
C ARG A 373 -1.11 -30.84 4.08
N ALA A 374 -1.63 -29.73 4.61
CA ALA A 374 -2.80 -29.72 5.49
C ALA A 374 -4.10 -29.37 4.74
N ASP A 375 -3.99 -28.82 3.53
CA ASP A 375 -5.11 -28.32 2.73
C ASP A 375 -5.95 -27.25 3.46
N ARG A 376 -5.29 -26.45 4.31
CA ARG A 376 -5.85 -25.32 5.05
C ARG A 376 -4.86 -24.18 5.22
#